data_AF-A0A250JNQ1-F1
#
_entry.id   AF-A0A250JNQ1-F1
#
_cell.length_a   1.000
_cell.length_b   1.000
_cell.length_c   1.000
_cell.angle_alpha   90.00
_cell.angle_beta   90.00
_cell.angle_gamma   90.00
#
_symmetry.space_group_name_H-M   'P 1'
#
loop_
_entity.id
_entity.type
_entity.pdbx_description
1 polymer ?
#
loop_
_entity_poly.entity_id
_entity_poly.type
_entity_poly.pdbx_seq_one_letter_code
_entity_poly.pdbx_strand_id
1 'polypeptide(L)'
;MKLLALAGPLDWRAVVERARGTAFPHAAWYAWDAARRLLGAPVPESALAALAPPRWQQVLARRFFSGERLVGAALLDSRLAWMAAKVLLAPRMDSVARYGLRRVRNAVRARLRGPG
;
A
#
# COMPACT_ATOMS: atom_id res chain seq x y z
N MET A 1 -1.20 3.55 27.03
CA MET A 1 -0.97 2.22 27.65
C MET A 1 -2.22 1.60 28.28
N LYS A 2 -3.17 2.37 28.84
CA LYS A 2 -4.40 1.84 29.47
C LYS A 2 -5.40 1.14 28.53
N LEU A 3 -5.51 1.57 27.27
CA LEU A 3 -6.47 1.01 26.30
C LEU A 3 -6.05 -0.37 25.74
N LEU A 4 -4.74 -0.62 25.60
CA LEU A 4 -4.23 -1.92 25.13
C LEU A 4 -4.33 -3.02 26.19
N ALA A 5 -4.31 -2.65 27.48
CA ALA A 5 -4.47 -3.59 28.59
C ALA A 5 -5.93 -4.00 28.85
N LEU A 6 -6.90 -3.21 28.37
CA LEU A 6 -8.34 -3.51 28.47
C LEU A 6 -8.88 -4.29 27.27
N ALA A 7 -8.13 -4.33 26.17
CA ALA A 7 -8.49 -5.13 25.03
C ALA A 7 -8.15 -6.59 25.35
N GLY A 8 -9.20 -7.43 25.46
CA GLY A 8 -9.02 -8.88 25.39
C GLY A 8 -8.31 -9.29 24.09
N PRO A 9 -7.97 -10.59 23.93
CA PRO A 9 -7.27 -11.05 22.72
C PRO A 9 -8.01 -10.59 21.46
N LEU A 10 -7.28 -9.95 20.55
CA LEU A 10 -7.84 -9.39 19.34
C LEU A 10 -8.43 -10.50 18.48
N ASP A 11 -9.73 -10.42 18.16
CA ASP A 11 -10.37 -11.34 17.21
C ASP A 11 -9.91 -11.01 15.78
N TRP A 12 -8.82 -11.66 15.39
CA TRP A 12 -8.22 -11.50 14.07
C TRP A 12 -9.16 -11.89 12.93
N ARG A 13 -10.12 -12.81 13.15
CA ARG A 13 -11.09 -13.17 12.12
C ARG A 13 -12.03 -11.99 11.86
N ALA A 14 -12.60 -11.40 12.92
CA ALA A 14 -13.46 -10.23 12.79
C ALA A 14 -12.71 -9.01 12.21
N VAL A 15 -11.43 -8.86 12.54
CA VAL A 15 -10.56 -7.79 12.00
C VAL A 15 -10.35 -7.97 10.49
N VAL A 16 -10.04 -9.19 10.03
CA VAL A 16 -9.88 -9.50 8.60
C VAL A 16 -11.18 -9.28 7.84
N GLU A 17 -12.31 -9.77 8.37
CA GLU A 17 -13.62 -9.59 7.72
C GLU A 17 -14.00 -8.11 7.58
N ARG A 18 -13.76 -7.30 8.61
CA ARG A 18 -13.95 -5.85 8.52
C ARG A 18 -13.03 -5.21 7.49
N ALA A 19 -11.75 -5.60 7.46
CA ALA A 19 -10.78 -5.06 6.51
C ALA A 19 -11.16 -5.39 5.06
N ARG A 20 -11.65 -6.61 4.80
CA ARG A 20 -12.18 -7.04 3.49
C ARG A 20 -13.38 -6.20 3.05
N GLY A 21 -14.26 -5.84 3.99
CA GLY A 21 -15.42 -4.99 3.73
C GLY A 21 -15.09 -3.52 3.44
N THR A 22 -13.84 -3.09 3.62
CA THR A 22 -13.43 -1.73 3.28
C THR A 22 -13.18 -1.58 1.77
N ALA A 23 -13.17 -0.35 1.29
CA ALA A 23 -12.74 -0.05 -0.07
C ALA A 23 -11.24 -0.33 -0.31
N PHE A 24 -10.43 -0.58 0.73
CA PHE A 24 -8.97 -0.67 0.65
C PHE A 24 -8.36 -1.82 1.50
N PRO A 25 -8.72 -3.09 1.25
CA PRO A 25 -8.22 -4.23 2.04
C PRO A 25 -6.69 -4.39 1.97
N HIS A 26 -6.07 -4.06 0.83
CA HIS A 26 -4.62 -4.05 0.63
C HIS A 26 -3.92 -2.98 1.49
N ALA A 27 -4.57 -1.85 1.77
CA ALA A 27 -4.01 -0.83 2.66
C ALA A 27 -3.89 -1.35 4.10
N ALA A 28 -4.89 -2.10 4.57
CA ALA A 28 -4.82 -2.79 5.85
C ALA A 28 -3.67 -3.81 5.87
N TRP A 29 -3.48 -4.56 4.78
CA TRP A 29 -2.33 -5.46 4.65
C TRP A 29 -0.99 -4.72 4.77
N TYR A 30 -0.79 -3.61 4.04
CA TYR A 30 0.47 -2.86 4.09
C TYR A 30 0.76 -2.31 5.49
N ALA A 31 -0.26 -1.77 6.16
CA ALA A 31 -0.12 -1.24 7.50
C ALA A 31 0.29 -2.34 8.50
N TRP A 32 -0.31 -3.53 8.40
CA TRP A 32 -0.01 -4.64 9.32
C TRP A 32 1.31 -5.35 8.99
N ASP A 33 1.69 -5.51 7.72
CA ASP A 33 3.03 -6.00 7.34
C ASP A 33 4.12 -5.06 7.87
N ALA A 34 3.93 -3.74 7.69
CA ALA A 34 4.85 -2.74 8.22
C ALA A 34 4.90 -2.75 9.76
N ALA A 35 3.75 -2.80 10.44
CA ALA A 35 3.71 -2.84 11.90
C ALA A 35 4.39 -4.11 12.46
N ARG A 36 4.16 -5.28 11.86
CA ARG A 36 4.82 -6.52 12.28
C ARG A 36 6.33 -6.46 12.05
N ARG A 37 6.76 -6.01 10.86
CA ARG A 37 8.17 -6.05 10.46
C ARG A 37 9.02 -4.95 11.09
N LEU A 38 8.46 -3.77 11.30
CA LEU A 38 9.19 -2.61 11.82
C LEU A 38 9.02 -2.43 13.34
N LEU A 39 7.86 -2.83 13.89
CA LEU A 39 7.52 -2.58 15.29
C LEU A 39 7.36 -3.88 16.10
N GLY A 40 7.59 -5.05 15.49
CA GLY A 40 7.40 -6.34 16.16
C GLY A 40 5.96 -6.60 16.58
N ALA A 41 4.98 -5.94 15.95
CA ALA A 41 3.58 -6.10 16.32
C ALA A 41 3.12 -7.56 16.13
N PRO A 42 2.33 -8.12 17.07
CA PRO A 42 1.90 -9.52 17.06
C PRO A 42 0.76 -9.77 16.05
N VAL A 43 1.04 -9.55 14.75
CA VAL A 43 0.10 -9.79 13.65
C VAL A 43 0.26 -11.24 13.16
N PRO A 44 -0.79 -12.08 13.21
CA PRO A 44 -0.73 -13.45 12.73
C PRO A 44 -0.44 -13.54 11.22
N GLU A 45 0.34 -14.55 10.83
CA GLU A 45 0.61 -14.85 9.42
C GLU A 45 -0.69 -15.12 8.64
N SER A 46 -1.65 -15.80 9.26
CA SER A 46 -2.95 -16.11 8.67
C SER A 46 -3.75 -14.87 8.32
N ALA A 47 -3.69 -13.82 9.15
CA ALA A 47 -4.36 -12.54 8.90
C ALA A 47 -3.72 -11.78 7.72
N LEU A 48 -2.39 -11.80 7.62
CA LEU A 48 -1.68 -11.22 6.47
C LEU A 48 -1.95 -11.99 5.19
N ALA A 49 -1.92 -13.33 5.23
CA ALA A 49 -2.22 -14.16 4.08
C ALA A 49 -3.65 -13.91 3.55
N ALA A 50 -4.62 -13.72 4.45
CA ALA A 50 -6.03 -13.52 4.11
C ALA A 50 -6.33 -12.19 3.38
N LEU A 51 -5.42 -11.20 3.48
CA LEU A 51 -5.52 -9.89 2.83
C LEU A 51 -4.38 -9.65 1.82
N ALA A 52 -3.61 -10.69 1.51
CA ALA A 52 -2.37 -10.54 0.77
C ALA A 52 -2.62 -9.99 -0.65
N PRO A 53 -2.02 -8.84 -1.01
CA PRO A 53 -2.01 -8.38 -2.39
C PRO A 53 -1.11 -9.29 -3.25
N PRO A 54 -1.16 -9.19 -4.59
CA PRO A 54 -0.23 -9.89 -5.48
C PRO A 54 1.24 -9.74 -5.08
N ARG A 55 2.05 -10.80 -5.27
CA ARG A 55 3.45 -10.86 -4.79
C ARG A 55 4.32 -9.67 -5.19
N TRP A 56 4.16 -9.16 -6.42
CA TRP A 56 4.94 -8.01 -6.89
C TRP A 56 4.60 -6.72 -6.12
N GLN A 57 3.35 -6.55 -5.67
CA GLN A 57 2.94 -5.43 -4.82
C GLN A 57 3.53 -5.54 -3.41
N GLN A 58 3.63 -6.76 -2.89
CA GLN A 58 4.27 -7.01 -1.59
C GLN A 58 5.75 -6.61 -1.63
N VAL A 59 6.46 -6.97 -2.71
CA VAL A 59 7.87 -6.60 -2.91
C VAL A 59 8.04 -5.08 -2.97
N LEU A 60 7.19 -4.39 -3.74
CA LEU A 60 7.24 -2.92 -3.83
C LEU A 60 6.92 -2.26 -2.49
N ALA A 61 5.91 -2.72 -1.77
CA ALA A 61 5.57 -2.18 -0.48
C ALA A 61 6.70 -2.29 0.53
N ARG A 62 7.40 -3.42 0.57
CA ARG A 62 8.59 -3.59 1.44
C ARG A 62 9.71 -2.62 1.08
N ARG A 63 9.89 -2.32 -0.21
CA ARG A 63 10.90 -1.37 -0.69
C ARG A 63 10.55 0.09 -0.37
N PHE A 64 9.27 0.46 -0.49
CA PHE A 64 8.83 1.84 -0.25
C PHE A 64 8.60 2.15 1.24
N PHE A 65 8.01 1.20 1.97
CA PHE A 65 7.76 1.29 3.41
C PHE A 65 8.87 0.57 4.20
N SER A 66 10.14 0.84 3.86
CA SER A 66 11.27 0.44 4.71
C SER A 66 11.41 1.44 5.86
N GLY A 67 11.89 0.98 7.02
CA GLY A 67 12.04 1.83 8.22
C GLY A 67 12.87 3.08 7.94
N GLU A 68 13.98 2.93 7.21
CA GLU A 68 14.83 4.05 6.79
C GLU A 68 14.10 5.07 5.90
N ARG A 69 13.26 4.62 4.96
CA ARG A 69 12.52 5.52 4.05
C ARG A 69 11.30 6.18 4.70
N LEU A 70 10.74 5.54 5.73
CA LEU A 70 9.67 6.10 6.55
C LEU A 70 10.18 7.17 7.51
N VAL A 71 11.36 6.97 8.09
CA VAL A 71 11.98 7.92 9.04
C VAL A 71 12.68 9.07 8.32
N GLY A 72 13.35 8.80 7.20
CA GLY A 72 14.20 9.78 6.51
C GLY A 72 13.47 10.84 5.67
N ALA A 73 12.16 11.05 5.83
CA ALA A 73 11.31 11.93 4.99
C ALA A 73 11.37 11.66 3.46
N ALA A 74 12.13 10.67 3.00
CA ALA A 74 12.38 10.37 1.59
C ALA A 74 11.10 10.03 0.82
N LEU A 75 10.05 9.59 1.51
CA LEU A 75 8.73 9.37 0.92
C LEU A 75 7.99 10.70 0.64
N LEU A 76 8.19 11.71 1.48
CA LEU A 76 7.65 13.07 1.30
C LEU A 76 8.44 13.84 0.23
N ASP A 77 9.76 13.67 0.20
CA ASP A 77 10.64 14.38 -0.74
C ASP A 77 10.69 13.77 -2.14
N SER A 78 10.14 12.55 -2.33
CA SER A 78 10.16 11.85 -3.61
C SER A 78 8.78 11.74 -4.24
N ARG A 79 8.54 12.53 -5.29
CA ARG A 79 7.34 12.46 -6.15
C ARG A 79 7.09 11.04 -6.69
N LEU A 80 8.15 10.30 -7.00
CA LEU A 80 8.07 8.92 -7.47
C LEU A 80 7.64 7.95 -6.35
N ALA A 81 8.14 8.15 -5.12
CA ALA A 81 7.71 7.37 -3.97
C ALA A 81 6.24 7.63 -3.63
N TRP A 82 5.79 8.89 -3.70
CA TRP A 82 4.37 9.23 -3.55
C TRP A 82 3.51 8.63 -4.66
N MET A 83 3.94 8.67 -5.92
CA MET A 83 3.22 8.00 -7.01
C MET A 83 3.13 6.49 -6.78
N ALA A 84 4.23 5.84 -6.36
CA ALA A 84 4.24 4.43 -6.05
C ALA A 84 3.33 4.10 -4.85
N ALA A 85 3.32 4.92 -3.80
CA ALA A 85 2.41 4.78 -2.68
C ALA A 85 0.94 4.87 -3.13
N LYS A 86 0.61 5.81 -4.01
CA LYS A 86 -0.75 5.90 -4.60
C LYS A 86 -1.13 4.67 -5.40
N VAL A 87 -0.20 4.11 -6.17
CA VAL A 87 -0.42 2.89 -6.95
C VAL A 87 -0.62 1.68 -6.03
N LEU A 88 0.20 1.56 -4.98
CA LEU A 88 0.08 0.52 -3.97
C LEU A 88 -1.26 0.63 -3.22
N LEU A 89 -1.67 1.84 -2.86
CA LEU A 89 -2.90 2.09 -2.13
C LEU A 89 -4.14 2.14 -3.03
N ALA A 90 -4.01 2.02 -4.36
CA ALA A 90 -5.14 2.13 -5.27
C ALA A 90 -6.02 0.86 -5.23
N PRO A 91 -7.34 1.01 -5.06
CA PRO A 91 -8.27 -0.09 -4.85
C PRO A 91 -8.53 -0.95 -6.08
N ARG A 92 -8.27 -0.41 -7.29
CA ARG A 92 -8.38 -1.13 -8.56
C ARG A 92 -7.32 -0.65 -9.53
N MET A 93 -6.28 -1.47 -9.68
CA MET A 93 -5.13 -1.23 -10.54
C MET A 93 -5.49 -0.94 -11.99
N ASP A 94 -6.55 -1.55 -12.51
CA ASP A 94 -6.95 -1.43 -13.91
C ASP A 94 -7.28 0.02 -14.29
N SER A 95 -7.79 0.79 -13.33
CA SER A 95 -8.14 2.20 -13.51
C SER A 95 -6.88 3.06 -13.57
N VAL A 96 -5.92 2.79 -12.69
CA VAL A 96 -4.65 3.51 -12.60
C VAL A 96 -3.73 3.14 -13.76
N ALA A 97 -3.71 1.87 -14.16
CA ALA A 97 -2.99 1.38 -15.33
C ALA A 97 -3.56 1.99 -16.61
N ARG A 98 -4.89 1.97 -16.81
CA ARG A 98 -5.54 2.64 -17.97
C ARG A 98 -5.28 4.14 -18.00
N TYR A 99 -5.30 4.80 -16.85
CA TYR A 99 -4.98 6.22 -16.74
C TYR A 99 -3.50 6.51 -17.06
N GLY A 100 -2.58 5.74 -16.50
CA GLY A 100 -1.15 5.83 -16.78
C GLY A 100 -0.85 5.60 -18.27
N LEU A 101 -1.44 4.56 -18.86
CA LEU A 101 -1.31 4.25 -20.27
C LEU A 101 -1.88 5.36 -21.16
N ARG A 102 -3.06 5.92 -20.82
CA ARG A 102 -3.62 7.09 -21.51
C ARG A 102 -2.68 8.29 -21.43
N ARG A 103 -2.09 8.55 -20.27
CA ARG A 103 -1.21 9.70 -20.05
C ARG A 103 0.09 9.57 -20.84
N VAL A 104 0.70 8.39 -20.84
CA VAL A 104 1.89 8.09 -21.65
C VAL A 104 1.56 8.19 -23.13
N ARG A 105 0.45 7.61 -23.58
CA ARG A 105 -0.01 7.72 -24.97
C ARG A 105 -0.25 9.17 -25.38
N ASN A 106 -0.85 9.98 -24.52
CA ASN A 106 -1.09 11.39 -24.79
C ASN A 106 0.22 12.21 -24.81
N ALA A 107 1.17 11.90 -23.93
CA ALA A 107 2.49 12.54 -23.92
C ALA A 107 3.29 12.18 -25.19
N VAL A 108 3.26 10.91 -25.63
CA VAL A 108 3.87 10.46 -26.88
C VAL A 108 3.20 11.14 -28.09
N ARG A 109 1.87 11.24 -28.09
CA ARG A 109 1.11 11.89 -29.15
C ARG A 109 1.34 13.41 -29.20
N ALA A 110 1.52 14.06 -28.05
CA ALA A 110 1.91 15.46 -27.95
C ALA A 110 3.36 15.70 -28.39
N ARG A 111 4.25 14.72 -28.21
CA ARG A 111 5.65 14.79 -28.67
C ARG A 111 5.80 14.57 -30.18
N LEU A 112 4.88 13.80 -30.78
CA LEU A 112 4.82 13.55 -32.22
C LEU A 112 4.10 14.69 -32.99
N ARG A 113 3.25 15.47 -32.33
CA ARG A 113 2.73 16.74 -32.84
C ARG A 113 3.65 17.85 -32.33
N GLY A 114 4.78 18.06 -33.01
CA GLY A 114 5.71 19.15 -32.70
C GLY A 114 5.00 20.52 -32.63
N PRO A 115 5.63 21.54 -32.03
CA PRO A 115 5.05 22.87 -31.94
C PRO A 115 4.84 23.39 -33.37
N GLY A 116 3.58 23.69 -33.70
CA GLY A 116 3.25 24.58 -34.81
C GLY A 116 3.46 26.02 -34.37
#